data_AF-A0A535UF12-F1
#
_entry.id   AF-A0A535UF12-F1
#
_cell.length_a   1.000
_cell.length_b   1.000
_cell.length_c   1.000
_cell.angle_alpha   90.00
_cell.angle_beta   90.00
_cell.angle_gamma   90.00
#
_symmetry.space_group_name_H-M   'P 1'
#
loop_
_entity.id
_entity.type
_entity.pdbx_description
1 polymer ?
#
loop_
_entity_poly.entity_id
_entity_poly.type
_entity_poly.pdbx_seq_one_letter_code
_entity_poly.pdbx_strand_id
1 'polypeptide(L)'
;MATKQLRLEVAQLTDVGRKREHNEDNMAYVIPKDPQVMAKKGALFIVADGMGGHAAGEVASEIAVDTVSNVYYQDDSDDVAYSLLHAIKRANALIHQRAAENMLRSGMGTTCVAAVLRGNMAYIANVGDSRAYLVRDGQVKQVSQDHSWVAEQVRAGLLTEDQARTHAQRNVITRCLGTQADVEIDVFPEQLEDKDALVLCTDGLSGLVSDDEIRRIVDQSGPQDSVYHLVQRANENGGPDNITAIVVSVQETGWEPPNVRRPVPVGGREVGEDTASLGSPGSSPTTVPSAVIGDGSAPSSSMRFSSGPLTHDDIDTAPQPVLAPQRRNRSRLFYPMLALLALLILAMVGGGIYIFLQFNSGTSVAAQVKNAQDSMSHANKVISTNPSAALTDLANAQKSLRTLQQNTTLTNDQHTTVSNLEGKLTRSVQMAIANYNIQSSITLLCPFNATTNAINDGTTGTQAKTIVQVK
;
A
#
# COMPACT_ATOMS: atom_id res chain seq x y z
N MET A 1 5.26 -22.30 -34.88
CA MET A 1 3.83 -22.60 -34.63
C MET A 1 3.11 -21.27 -34.44
N ALA A 2 1.78 -21.21 -34.57
CA ALA A 2 1.05 -19.99 -34.20
C ALA A 2 1.07 -19.83 -32.68
N THR A 3 1.39 -18.64 -32.18
CA THR A 3 1.35 -18.34 -30.75
C THR A 3 -0.11 -18.29 -30.32
N LYS A 4 -0.54 -19.18 -29.42
CA LYS A 4 -1.89 -19.11 -28.85
C LYS A 4 -2.04 -17.78 -28.12
N GLN A 5 -3.10 -17.02 -28.43
CA GLN A 5 -3.40 -15.78 -27.73
C GLN A 5 -4.32 -16.11 -26.56
N LEU A 6 -3.83 -15.93 -25.33
CA LEU A 6 -4.58 -16.20 -24.12
C LEU A 6 -5.16 -14.88 -23.58
N ARG A 7 -6.46 -14.89 -23.27
CA ARG A 7 -7.16 -13.87 -22.49
C ARG A 7 -7.09 -14.27 -21.02
N LEU A 8 -6.91 -13.26 -20.17
CA LEU A 8 -6.95 -13.43 -18.72
C LEU A 8 -8.23 -12.79 -18.18
N GLU A 9 -8.91 -13.49 -17.27
CA GLU A 9 -9.98 -12.93 -16.45
C GLU A 9 -9.55 -13.05 -14.98
N VAL A 10 -9.51 -11.93 -14.26
CA VAL A 10 -8.99 -11.86 -12.89
C VAL A 10 -10.04 -11.30 -11.93
N ALA A 11 -10.05 -11.84 -10.72
CA ALA A 11 -10.61 -11.17 -9.56
C ALA A 11 -9.66 -11.32 -8.36
N GLN A 12 -9.78 -10.41 -7.40
CA GLN A 12 -9.02 -10.46 -6.15
C GLN A 12 -9.91 -10.02 -4.99
N LEU A 13 -9.70 -10.60 -3.80
CA LEU A 13 -10.41 -10.24 -2.58
C LEU A 13 -9.47 -10.41 -1.36
N THR A 14 -9.57 -9.49 -0.41
CA THR A 14 -8.94 -9.56 0.91
C THR A 14 -10.00 -9.27 1.97
N ASP A 15 -9.92 -9.97 3.10
CA ASP A 15 -10.80 -9.81 4.25
C ASP A 15 -9.98 -9.95 5.54
N VAL A 16 -10.35 -9.18 6.57
CA VAL A 16 -9.65 -9.18 7.87
C VAL A 16 -9.83 -10.48 8.65
N GLY A 17 -10.79 -11.33 8.26
CA GLY A 17 -11.15 -12.56 8.94
C GLY A 17 -12.18 -12.34 10.05
N ARG A 18 -12.08 -13.12 11.12
CA ARG A 18 -12.98 -13.09 12.29
C ARG A 18 -12.27 -12.83 13.63
N LYS A 19 -10.93 -12.86 13.68
CA LYS A 19 -10.17 -12.75 14.94
C LYS A 19 -9.04 -11.72 14.94
N ARG A 20 -8.61 -11.19 13.79
CA ARG A 20 -7.68 -10.06 13.73
C ARG A 20 -8.46 -8.73 13.79
N GLU A 21 -7.86 -7.69 14.35
CA GLU A 21 -8.42 -6.32 14.37
C GLU A 21 -7.97 -5.47 13.16
N HIS A 22 -6.87 -5.88 12.52
CA HIS A 22 -6.24 -5.21 11.39
C HIS A 22 -5.92 -6.23 10.29
N ASN A 23 -5.76 -5.73 9.07
CA ASN A 23 -5.34 -6.53 7.92
C ASN A 23 -3.89 -6.20 7.60
N GLU A 24 -2.99 -7.18 7.72
CA GLU A 24 -1.58 -7.04 7.39
C GLU A 24 -1.27 -7.65 6.00
N ASP A 25 -2.22 -8.36 5.38
CA ASP A 25 -2.12 -8.82 3.98
C ASP A 25 -2.15 -7.64 2.98
N ASN A 26 -1.47 -7.82 1.85
CA ASN A 26 -1.59 -6.94 0.70
C ASN A 26 -1.55 -7.73 -0.62
N MET A 27 -2.15 -7.19 -1.67
CA MET A 27 -2.27 -7.83 -2.99
C MET A 27 -2.42 -6.83 -4.13
N ALA A 28 -1.89 -7.17 -5.31
CA ALA A 28 -2.15 -6.43 -6.54
C ALA A 28 -2.09 -7.32 -7.78
N TYR A 29 -2.66 -6.80 -8.87
CA TYR A 29 -2.36 -7.26 -10.21
C TYR A 29 -2.10 -6.09 -11.15
N VAL A 30 -1.30 -6.33 -12.18
CA VAL A 30 -1.02 -5.40 -13.28
C VAL A 30 -1.16 -6.16 -14.58
N ILE A 31 -2.17 -5.79 -15.37
CA ILE A 31 -2.38 -6.25 -16.75
C ILE A 31 -2.04 -5.08 -17.67
N PRO A 32 -0.86 -5.08 -18.34
CA PRO A 32 -0.46 -3.96 -19.19
C PRO A 32 -1.44 -3.70 -20.35
N LYS A 33 -1.85 -2.43 -20.49
CA LYS A 33 -2.71 -1.97 -21.59
C LYS A 33 -1.97 -1.78 -22.92
N ASP A 34 -0.64 -1.63 -22.85
CA ASP A 34 0.24 -1.58 -24.02
C ASP A 34 0.56 -3.02 -24.48
N PRO A 35 0.22 -3.41 -25.73
CA PRO A 35 0.52 -4.73 -26.26
C PRO A 35 2.03 -5.07 -26.28
N GLN A 36 2.92 -4.08 -26.40
CA GLN A 36 4.37 -4.30 -26.37
C GLN A 36 4.84 -4.65 -24.96
N VAL A 37 4.34 -3.94 -23.94
CA VAL A 37 4.64 -4.25 -22.53
C VAL A 37 4.03 -5.61 -22.16
N MET A 38 2.82 -5.92 -22.61
CA MET A 38 2.21 -7.24 -22.44
C MET A 38 3.05 -8.36 -23.10
N ALA A 39 3.54 -8.16 -24.32
CA ALA A 39 4.37 -9.16 -25.01
C ALA A 39 5.77 -9.32 -24.39
N LYS A 40 6.36 -8.23 -23.87
CA LYS A 40 7.68 -8.24 -23.23
C LYS A 40 7.67 -8.77 -21.80
N LYS A 41 6.74 -8.26 -20.98
CA LYS A 41 6.72 -8.44 -19.52
C LYS A 41 5.50 -9.22 -19.00
N GLY A 42 4.45 -9.44 -19.80
CA GLY A 42 3.26 -10.18 -19.37
C GLY A 42 2.40 -9.41 -18.35
N ALA A 43 1.46 -10.13 -17.73
CA ALA A 43 0.68 -9.65 -16.59
C ALA A 43 1.26 -10.17 -15.28
N LEU A 44 1.34 -9.31 -14.27
CA LEU A 44 1.85 -9.62 -12.92
C LEU A 44 0.69 -9.73 -11.93
N PHE A 45 0.78 -10.69 -11.02
CA PHE A 45 -0.12 -10.89 -9.89
C PHE A 45 0.74 -11.13 -8.64
N ILE A 46 0.41 -10.55 -7.50
CA ILE A 46 1.19 -10.67 -6.26
C ILE A 46 0.30 -10.65 -5.03
N VAL A 47 0.62 -11.52 -4.06
CA VAL A 47 0.04 -11.56 -2.71
C VAL A 47 1.20 -11.61 -1.70
N ALA A 48 1.08 -10.84 -0.62
CA ALA A 48 2.07 -10.73 0.45
C ALA A 48 1.36 -10.71 1.81
N ASP A 49 1.71 -11.66 2.67
CA ASP A 49 1.21 -11.82 4.05
C ASP A 49 2.12 -11.01 4.97
N GLY A 50 1.59 -9.98 5.63
CA GLY A 50 2.38 -9.05 6.45
C GLY A 50 2.53 -9.53 7.88
N MET A 51 3.74 -9.48 8.43
CA MET A 51 3.98 -9.85 9.82
C MET A 51 4.92 -8.90 10.58
N GLY A 52 4.47 -8.52 11.78
CA GLY A 52 5.29 -7.84 12.77
C GLY A 52 4.49 -7.51 14.03
N GLY A 53 5.10 -6.81 14.98
CA GLY A 53 4.38 -6.24 16.12
C GLY A 53 3.82 -4.85 15.77
N HIS A 54 2.53 -4.60 16.04
CA HIS A 54 1.80 -3.39 15.60
C HIS A 54 1.80 -3.26 14.05
N ALA A 55 1.50 -2.08 13.51
CA ALA A 55 1.48 -1.78 12.06
C ALA A 55 2.89 -1.80 11.41
N ALA A 56 3.51 -2.97 11.47
CA ALA A 56 4.76 -3.34 10.83
C ALA A 56 4.49 -4.29 9.66
N GLY A 57 3.65 -5.32 9.82
CA GLY A 57 3.34 -6.25 8.73
C GLY A 57 2.63 -5.59 7.55
N GLU A 58 1.58 -4.80 7.80
CA GLU A 58 0.89 -3.93 6.82
C GLU A 58 1.89 -3.12 5.96
N VAL A 59 2.92 -2.56 6.60
CA VAL A 59 3.95 -1.75 5.93
C VAL A 59 4.94 -2.63 5.17
N ALA A 60 5.21 -3.86 5.62
CA ALA A 60 6.06 -4.80 4.89
C ALA A 60 5.39 -5.29 3.61
N SER A 61 4.13 -5.71 3.68
CA SER A 61 3.35 -6.22 2.55
C SER A 61 3.04 -5.12 1.54
N GLU A 62 2.72 -3.89 1.99
CA GLU A 62 2.67 -2.68 1.15
C GLU A 62 3.97 -2.49 0.35
N ILE A 63 5.12 -2.45 1.04
CA ILE A 63 6.43 -2.27 0.37
C ILE A 63 6.71 -3.43 -0.59
N ALA A 64 6.35 -4.68 -0.26
CA ALA A 64 6.56 -5.82 -1.15
C ALA A 64 5.74 -5.68 -2.43
N VAL A 65 4.43 -5.46 -2.31
CA VAL A 65 3.50 -5.31 -3.44
C VAL A 65 3.90 -4.13 -4.34
N ASP A 66 4.15 -2.95 -3.77
CA ASP A 66 4.56 -1.77 -4.52
C ASP A 66 5.94 -1.93 -5.16
N THR A 67 6.94 -2.43 -4.43
CA THR A 67 8.31 -2.51 -4.94
C THR A 67 8.43 -3.57 -6.02
N VAL A 68 7.82 -4.75 -5.84
CA VAL A 68 7.84 -5.78 -6.88
C VAL A 68 7.12 -5.28 -8.13
N SER A 69 5.93 -4.70 -7.98
CA SER A 69 5.15 -4.18 -9.12
C SER A 69 5.89 -3.08 -9.89
N ASN A 70 6.49 -2.11 -9.20
CA ASN A 70 7.20 -1.02 -9.86
C ASN A 70 8.53 -1.48 -10.49
N VAL A 71 9.36 -2.24 -9.76
CA VAL A 71 10.69 -2.63 -10.25
C VAL A 71 10.59 -3.64 -11.39
N TYR A 72 9.63 -4.57 -11.36
CA TYR A 72 9.46 -5.59 -12.40
C TYR A 72 9.25 -5.00 -13.81
N TYR A 73 8.41 -3.96 -13.92
CA TYR A 73 8.12 -3.28 -15.18
C TYR A 73 9.14 -2.18 -15.54
N GLN A 74 9.94 -1.70 -14.59
CA GLN A 74 11.04 -0.76 -14.83
C GLN A 74 12.35 -1.46 -15.25
N ASP A 75 12.51 -2.75 -14.96
CA ASP A 75 13.67 -3.54 -15.38
C ASP A 75 13.70 -3.72 -16.91
N ASP A 76 14.83 -3.43 -17.56
CA ASP A 76 14.96 -3.49 -19.01
C ASP A 76 15.04 -4.92 -19.60
N SER A 77 15.20 -5.96 -18.78
CA SER A 77 15.40 -7.34 -19.25
C SER A 77 14.17 -7.94 -19.95
N ASP A 78 14.43 -8.78 -20.95
CA ASP A 78 13.44 -9.66 -21.59
C ASP A 78 13.24 -10.99 -20.82
N ASP A 79 14.10 -11.28 -19.84
CA ASP A 79 13.97 -12.44 -18.96
C ASP A 79 13.02 -12.10 -17.79
N VAL A 80 11.86 -12.75 -17.80
CA VAL A 80 10.81 -12.62 -16.78
C VAL A 80 11.27 -13.12 -15.42
N ALA A 81 11.95 -14.26 -15.37
CA ALA A 81 12.40 -14.88 -14.13
C ALA A 81 13.50 -14.04 -13.47
N TYR A 82 14.45 -13.54 -14.26
CA TYR A 82 15.44 -12.56 -13.78
C TYR A 82 14.78 -11.27 -13.28
N SER A 83 13.86 -10.70 -14.06
CA SER A 83 13.17 -9.45 -13.70
C SER A 83 12.40 -9.59 -12.37
N LEU A 84 11.71 -10.72 -12.18
CA LEU A 84 10.92 -11.02 -10.98
C LEU A 84 11.83 -11.27 -9.77
N LEU A 85 12.91 -12.04 -9.95
CA LEU A 85 13.94 -12.26 -8.92
C LEU A 85 14.59 -10.93 -8.47
N HIS A 86 14.94 -10.06 -9.41
CA HIS A 86 15.51 -8.74 -9.13
C HIS A 86 14.53 -7.85 -8.36
N ALA A 87 13.26 -7.81 -8.79
CA ALA A 87 12.21 -7.03 -8.13
C ALA A 87 11.95 -7.49 -6.68
N ILE A 88 11.88 -8.80 -6.42
CA ILE A 88 11.68 -9.36 -5.07
C ILE A 88 12.92 -9.13 -4.19
N LYS A 89 14.15 -9.25 -4.72
CA LYS A 89 15.37 -8.88 -3.98
C LYS A 89 15.42 -7.39 -3.65
N ARG A 90 14.91 -6.52 -4.54
CA ARG A 90 14.83 -5.08 -4.29
C ARG A 90 13.79 -4.75 -3.21
N ALA A 91 12.66 -5.45 -3.17
CA ALA A 91 11.70 -5.38 -2.07
C ALA A 91 12.33 -5.81 -0.74
N ASN A 92 13.01 -6.98 -0.70
CA ASN A 92 13.70 -7.47 0.50
C ASN A 92 14.63 -6.42 1.12
N ALA A 93 15.52 -5.85 0.29
CA ALA A 93 16.49 -4.85 0.73
C ALA A 93 15.82 -3.58 1.28
N LEU A 94 14.70 -3.14 0.69
CA LEU A 94 13.97 -1.95 1.13
C LEU A 94 13.22 -2.19 2.45
N ILE A 95 12.58 -3.36 2.62
CA ILE A 95 11.93 -3.75 3.88
C ILE A 95 12.98 -3.88 4.99
N HIS A 96 14.11 -4.55 4.71
CA HIS A 96 15.21 -4.72 5.67
C HIS A 96 15.81 -3.39 6.13
N GLN A 97 16.10 -2.47 5.20
CA GLN A 97 16.56 -1.12 5.53
C GLN A 97 15.55 -0.39 6.44
N ARG A 98 14.26 -0.44 6.09
CA ARG A 98 13.18 0.31 6.75
C ARG A 98 12.76 -0.30 8.09
N ALA A 99 13.08 -1.57 8.33
CA ALA A 99 13.05 -2.20 9.65
C ALA A 99 14.18 -1.69 10.55
N ALA A 100 15.39 -1.50 10.01
CA ALA A 100 16.56 -1.01 10.76
C ALA A 100 16.47 0.48 11.15
N GLU A 101 15.80 1.32 10.34
CA GLU A 101 15.65 2.77 10.59
C GLU A 101 14.77 3.11 11.82
N ASN A 102 13.86 2.21 12.21
CA ASN A 102 12.85 2.44 13.24
C ASN A 102 12.69 1.22 14.17
N MET A 103 13.02 1.37 15.46
CA MET A 103 12.86 0.31 16.46
C MET A 103 11.42 -0.21 16.59
N LEU A 104 10.40 0.59 16.28
CA LEU A 104 8.99 0.16 16.26
C LEU A 104 8.63 -0.70 15.03
N ARG A 105 9.57 -0.89 14.10
CA ARG A 105 9.49 -1.82 12.95
C ARG A 105 10.62 -2.86 13.00
N SER A 106 11.27 -3.03 14.16
CA SER A 106 12.28 -4.07 14.37
C SER A 106 11.64 -5.46 14.26
N GLY A 107 12.04 -6.24 13.25
CA GLY A 107 11.41 -7.54 12.95
C GLY A 107 10.22 -7.46 12.00
N MET A 108 9.99 -6.31 11.35
CA MET A 108 9.08 -6.17 10.21
C MET A 108 9.48 -7.11 9.07
N GLY A 109 8.54 -7.94 8.62
CA GLY A 109 8.74 -8.83 7.48
C GLY A 109 7.41 -9.22 6.80
N THR A 110 7.50 -9.94 5.69
CA THR A 110 6.33 -10.39 4.93
C THR A 110 6.66 -11.59 4.05
N THR A 111 5.68 -12.40 3.69
CA THR A 111 5.82 -13.35 2.59
C THR A 111 5.77 -12.63 1.23
N CYS A 112 6.01 -13.35 0.15
CA CYS A 112 5.73 -12.88 -1.20
C CYS A 112 5.51 -14.08 -2.12
N VAL A 113 4.28 -14.27 -2.58
CA VAL A 113 3.98 -15.14 -3.71
C VAL A 113 3.56 -14.27 -4.90
N ALA A 114 4.30 -14.37 -6.00
CA ALA A 114 4.08 -13.56 -7.19
C ALA A 114 4.09 -14.43 -8.45
N ALA A 115 3.25 -14.11 -9.42
CA ALA A 115 3.15 -14.82 -10.68
C ALA A 115 3.14 -13.86 -11.86
N VAL A 116 3.96 -14.14 -12.89
CA VAL A 116 3.92 -13.43 -14.17
C VAL A 116 3.43 -14.37 -15.27
N LEU A 117 2.36 -13.98 -15.95
CA LEU A 117 1.80 -14.69 -17.10
C LEU A 117 2.21 -13.98 -18.39
N ARG A 118 3.04 -14.63 -19.21
CA ARG A 118 3.54 -14.11 -20.49
C ARG A 118 3.37 -15.15 -21.59
N GLY A 119 2.56 -14.84 -22.60
CA GLY A 119 2.20 -15.80 -23.65
C GLY A 119 1.48 -17.00 -23.04
N ASN A 120 2.03 -18.20 -23.21
CA ASN A 120 1.54 -19.45 -22.60
C ASN A 120 2.44 -19.96 -21.46
N MET A 121 3.20 -19.09 -20.79
CA MET A 121 4.02 -19.44 -19.63
C MET A 121 3.60 -18.62 -18.40
N ALA A 122 3.54 -19.29 -17.25
CA ALA A 122 3.48 -18.65 -15.93
C ALA A 122 4.84 -18.82 -15.23
N TYR A 123 5.35 -17.75 -14.63
CA TYR A 123 6.54 -17.74 -13.79
C TYR A 123 6.13 -17.38 -12.37
N ILE A 124 6.08 -18.37 -11.49
CA ILE A 124 5.70 -18.21 -10.08
C ILE A 124 6.98 -18.06 -9.27
N ALA A 125 7.12 -17.00 -8.47
CA ALA A 125 8.17 -16.85 -7.47
C ALA A 125 7.56 -16.89 -6.06
N ASN A 126 8.23 -17.57 -5.12
CA ASN A 126 7.78 -17.66 -3.73
C ASN A 126 8.88 -17.34 -2.70
N VAL A 127 8.49 -16.64 -1.64
CA VAL A 127 9.19 -16.53 -0.37
C VAL A 127 8.17 -16.58 0.77
N GLY A 128 8.09 -17.70 1.49
CA GLY A 128 7.14 -17.90 2.61
C GLY A 128 6.20 -19.09 2.41
N ASP A 129 5.12 -19.13 3.18
CA ASP A 129 4.07 -20.16 3.19
C ASP A 129 2.73 -19.70 2.60
N SER A 130 2.64 -18.45 2.13
CA SER A 130 1.65 -18.06 1.12
C SER A 130 1.84 -18.88 -0.17
N ARG A 131 0.75 -19.15 -0.89
CA ARG A 131 0.73 -20.20 -1.93
C ARG A 131 0.27 -19.75 -3.29
N ALA A 132 0.77 -20.46 -4.31
CA ALA A 132 0.27 -20.45 -5.67
C ALA A 132 -0.19 -21.86 -6.05
N TYR A 133 -1.40 -21.97 -6.60
CA TYR A 133 -2.01 -23.20 -7.08
C TYR A 133 -2.37 -23.09 -8.56
N LEU A 134 -2.13 -24.15 -9.33
CA LEU A 134 -2.65 -24.33 -10.68
C LEU A 134 -3.81 -25.34 -10.63
N VAL A 135 -4.97 -24.94 -11.12
CA VAL A 135 -6.16 -25.78 -11.31
C VAL A 135 -6.33 -26.05 -12.80
N ARG A 136 -6.43 -27.33 -13.18
CA ARG A 136 -6.55 -27.82 -14.57
C ARG A 136 -7.31 -29.14 -14.59
N ASP A 137 -8.22 -29.33 -15.55
CA ASP A 137 -8.93 -30.60 -15.82
C ASP A 137 -9.52 -31.29 -14.57
N GLY A 138 -10.05 -30.51 -13.62
CA GLY A 138 -10.60 -31.03 -12.38
C GLY A 138 -9.55 -31.57 -11.39
N GLN A 139 -8.29 -31.19 -11.52
CA GLN A 139 -7.17 -31.42 -10.60
C GLN A 139 -6.61 -30.10 -10.06
N VAL A 140 -5.92 -30.15 -8.93
CA VAL A 140 -5.21 -29.02 -8.32
C VAL A 140 -3.76 -29.41 -8.02
N LYS A 141 -2.83 -28.52 -8.33
CA LYS A 141 -1.40 -28.65 -8.05
C LYS A 141 -0.97 -27.41 -7.26
N GLN A 142 -0.42 -27.58 -6.07
CA GLN A 142 0.37 -26.52 -5.45
C GLN A 142 1.66 -26.36 -6.25
N VAL A 143 1.94 -25.14 -6.72
CA VAL A 143 3.10 -24.81 -7.55
C VAL A 143 4.25 -24.24 -6.71
N SER A 144 3.91 -23.37 -5.74
CA SER A 144 4.88 -22.89 -4.75
C SER A 144 5.24 -23.96 -3.74
N GLN A 145 6.41 -23.85 -3.11
CA GLN A 145 6.78 -24.65 -1.95
C GLN A 145 6.82 -23.76 -0.71
N ASP A 146 6.08 -24.15 0.33
CA ASP A 146 6.06 -23.46 1.62
C ASP A 146 7.47 -23.40 2.22
N HIS A 147 7.86 -22.21 2.68
CA HIS A 147 9.05 -21.96 3.50
C HIS A 147 8.65 -21.87 4.97
N SER A 148 8.10 -22.97 5.48
CA SER A 148 7.77 -23.17 6.90
C SER A 148 8.50 -24.40 7.46
N TRP A 149 8.75 -24.39 8.77
CA TRP A 149 9.49 -25.45 9.45
C TRP A 149 8.86 -26.81 9.22
N VAL A 150 7.52 -26.91 9.25
CA VAL A 150 6.84 -28.19 8.99
C VAL A 150 7.02 -28.67 7.56
N ALA A 151 7.05 -27.76 6.58
CA ALA A 151 7.27 -28.12 5.18
C ALA A 151 8.72 -28.60 4.95
N GLU A 152 9.71 -28.01 5.62
CA GLU A 152 11.09 -28.50 5.62
C GLU A 152 11.20 -29.89 6.27
N GLN A 153 10.52 -30.12 7.40
CA GLN A 153 10.51 -31.42 8.07
C GLN A 153 9.81 -32.52 7.24
N VAL A 154 8.74 -32.20 6.51
CA VAL A 154 8.11 -33.13 5.54
C VAL A 154 9.06 -33.42 4.39
N ARG A 155 9.72 -32.38 3.83
CA ARG A 155 10.71 -32.50 2.74
C ARG A 155 11.93 -33.34 3.15
N ALA A 156 12.29 -33.32 4.43
CA ALA A 156 13.33 -34.18 5.03
C ALA A 156 12.86 -35.60 5.38
N GLY A 157 11.57 -35.94 5.18
CA GLY A 157 10.99 -37.24 5.54
C GLY A 157 10.82 -37.46 7.06
N LEU A 158 10.84 -36.39 7.85
CA LEU A 158 10.75 -36.42 9.31
C LEU A 158 9.32 -36.23 9.83
N LEU A 159 8.40 -35.75 8.99
CA LEU A 159 6.95 -35.67 9.23
C LEU A 159 6.19 -36.14 7.99
N THR A 160 4.94 -36.59 8.16
CA THR A 160 3.96 -36.68 7.06
C THR A 160 3.19 -35.36 6.90
N GLU A 161 2.52 -35.17 5.76
CA GLU A 161 1.65 -33.99 5.56
C GLU A 161 0.56 -33.88 6.63
N ASP A 162 -0.09 -34.98 7.02
CA ASP A 162 -1.12 -34.98 8.07
C ASP A 162 -0.57 -34.52 9.44
N GLN A 163 0.67 -34.91 9.75
CA GLN A 163 1.37 -34.47 10.95
C GLN A 163 1.75 -33.00 10.86
N ALA A 164 2.20 -32.52 9.71
CA ALA A 164 2.51 -31.11 9.47
C ALA A 164 1.28 -30.21 9.62
N ARG A 165 0.15 -30.58 9.00
CA ARG A 165 -1.13 -29.84 9.06
C ARG A 165 -1.65 -29.67 10.50
N THR A 166 -1.32 -30.59 11.40
CA THR A 166 -1.73 -30.56 12.82
C THR A 166 -0.62 -30.13 13.81
N HIS A 167 0.58 -29.81 13.33
CA HIS A 167 1.72 -29.55 14.20
C HIS A 167 1.63 -28.22 14.97
N ALA A 168 2.17 -28.18 16.18
CA ALA A 168 2.22 -26.98 17.02
C ALA A 168 3.07 -25.85 16.39
N GLN A 169 4.05 -26.19 15.56
CA GLN A 169 4.95 -25.24 14.88
C GLN A 169 4.60 -25.04 13.39
N ARG A 170 3.36 -25.34 12.95
CA ARG A 170 3.00 -25.23 11.53
C ARG A 170 3.12 -23.80 10.96
N ASN A 171 2.80 -22.78 11.77
CA ASN A 171 2.91 -21.35 11.44
C ASN A 171 4.34 -20.79 11.57
N VAL A 172 5.39 -21.62 11.72
CA VAL A 172 6.78 -21.12 11.89
C VAL A 172 7.46 -21.00 10.53
N ILE A 173 7.43 -19.78 9.98
CA ILE A 173 8.08 -19.41 8.72
C ILE A 173 9.62 -19.43 8.85
N THR A 174 10.31 -19.98 7.85
CA THR A 174 11.77 -20.11 7.77
C THR A 174 12.42 -19.16 6.76
N ARG A 175 11.70 -18.72 5.72
CA ARG A 175 12.14 -17.67 4.77
C ARG A 175 11.04 -16.63 4.57
N CYS A 176 11.40 -15.35 4.64
CA CYS A 176 10.52 -14.21 4.42
C CYS A 176 11.31 -12.98 3.97
N LEU A 177 10.63 -11.97 3.43
CA LEU A 177 11.24 -10.70 3.09
C LEU A 177 11.47 -9.84 4.34
N GLY A 178 12.57 -9.07 4.36
CA GLY A 178 12.86 -8.01 5.34
C GLY A 178 13.66 -8.43 6.56
N THR A 179 13.60 -9.70 6.98
CA THR A 179 14.31 -10.16 8.18
C THR A 179 15.83 -10.31 7.99
N GLN A 180 16.26 -10.63 6.77
CA GLN A 180 17.67 -10.78 6.38
C GLN A 180 18.01 -9.88 5.20
N ALA A 181 19.28 -9.47 5.07
CA ALA A 181 19.73 -8.57 4.01
C ALA A 181 19.65 -9.21 2.61
N ASP A 182 19.99 -10.50 2.54
CA ASP A 182 19.79 -11.37 1.38
C ASP A 182 18.63 -12.33 1.65
N VAL A 183 17.97 -12.80 0.59
CA VAL A 183 16.89 -13.79 0.67
C VAL A 183 16.96 -14.77 -0.51
N GLU A 184 16.68 -16.04 -0.22
CA GLU A 184 16.53 -17.10 -1.21
C GLU A 184 15.09 -17.14 -1.73
N ILE A 185 14.93 -17.20 -3.04
CA ILE A 185 13.64 -17.07 -3.73
C ILE A 185 13.52 -18.26 -4.68
N ASP A 186 12.51 -19.10 -4.48
CA ASP A 186 12.24 -20.23 -5.36
C ASP A 186 11.42 -19.73 -6.57
N VAL A 187 11.74 -20.18 -7.78
CA VAL A 187 11.04 -19.78 -9.02
C VAL A 187 10.63 -21.00 -9.83
N PHE A 188 9.34 -21.11 -10.14
CA PHE A 188 8.68 -22.24 -10.78
C PHE A 188 8.07 -21.81 -12.13
N PRO A 189 8.63 -22.26 -13.27
CA PRO A 189 8.04 -22.04 -14.59
C PRO A 189 7.01 -23.13 -14.92
N GLU A 190 5.77 -22.73 -15.16
CA GLU A 190 4.67 -23.63 -15.55
C GLU A 190 4.15 -23.26 -16.95
N GLN A 191 3.79 -24.27 -17.75
CA GLN A 191 3.19 -24.05 -19.07
C GLN A 191 1.66 -23.97 -18.93
N LEU A 192 1.08 -22.90 -19.47
CA LEU A 192 -0.36 -22.65 -19.46
C LEU A 192 -1.09 -23.21 -20.69
N GLU A 193 -2.33 -23.62 -20.46
CA GLU A 193 -3.28 -24.19 -21.42
C GLU A 193 -4.66 -23.50 -21.33
N ASP A 194 -5.60 -23.89 -22.18
CA ASP A 194 -6.95 -23.32 -22.20
C ASP A 194 -7.76 -23.82 -20.99
N LYS A 195 -8.45 -22.90 -20.30
CA LYS A 195 -9.23 -23.11 -19.06
C LYS A 195 -8.41 -23.40 -17.80
N ASP A 196 -7.08 -23.21 -17.84
CA ASP A 196 -6.30 -23.14 -16.60
C ASP A 196 -6.83 -22.03 -15.68
N ALA A 197 -6.76 -22.27 -14.37
CA ALA A 197 -6.94 -21.23 -13.38
C ALA A 197 -5.74 -21.21 -12.40
N LEU A 198 -5.13 -20.04 -12.23
CA LEU A 198 -4.09 -19.81 -11.23
C LEU A 198 -4.70 -19.12 -10.01
N VAL A 199 -4.42 -19.63 -8.81
CA VAL A 199 -4.85 -19.05 -7.53
C VAL A 199 -3.62 -18.66 -6.72
N LEU A 200 -3.53 -17.41 -6.26
CA LEU A 200 -2.54 -16.95 -5.28
C LEU A 200 -3.25 -16.62 -3.97
N CYS A 201 -2.73 -17.03 -2.81
CA CYS A 201 -3.36 -16.76 -1.51
C CYS A 201 -2.41 -16.71 -0.31
N THR A 202 -2.84 -16.06 0.79
CA THR A 202 -2.19 -16.08 2.10
C THR A 202 -2.54 -17.33 2.93
N ASP A 203 -1.86 -17.55 4.06
CA ASP A 203 -2.01 -18.78 4.86
C ASP A 203 -3.43 -18.91 5.46
N GLY A 204 -4.08 -17.80 5.77
CA GLY A 204 -5.45 -17.76 6.26
C GLY A 204 -6.50 -18.29 5.27
N LEU A 205 -6.18 -18.44 3.98
CA LEU A 205 -6.98 -19.26 3.08
C LEU A 205 -6.58 -20.74 3.15
N SER A 206 -5.33 -21.07 2.83
CA SER A 206 -4.87 -22.45 2.59
C SER A 206 -4.66 -23.29 3.86
N GLY A 207 -4.64 -22.67 5.03
CA GLY A 207 -4.71 -23.30 6.35
C GLY A 207 -6.13 -23.63 6.82
N LEU A 208 -7.17 -23.15 6.12
CA LEU A 208 -8.59 -23.32 6.47
C LEU A 208 -9.41 -24.01 5.38
N VAL A 209 -9.08 -23.79 4.11
CA VAL A 209 -9.77 -24.32 2.94
C VAL A 209 -8.88 -25.39 2.32
N SER A 210 -9.40 -26.62 2.24
CA SER A 210 -8.61 -27.72 1.69
C SER A 210 -8.32 -27.53 0.20
N ASP A 211 -7.22 -28.10 -0.28
CA ASP A 211 -6.79 -27.98 -1.68
C ASP A 211 -7.91 -28.45 -2.65
N ASP A 212 -8.65 -29.50 -2.25
CA ASP A 212 -9.80 -30.07 -2.96
C ASP A 212 -11.10 -29.23 -2.84
N GLU A 213 -11.20 -28.30 -1.87
CA GLU A 213 -12.22 -27.26 -1.83
C GLU A 213 -11.87 -26.08 -2.73
N ILE A 214 -10.61 -25.61 -2.70
CA ILE A 214 -10.12 -24.54 -3.58
C ILE A 214 -10.41 -24.91 -5.03
N ARG A 215 -10.00 -26.13 -5.42
CA ARG A 215 -10.27 -26.74 -6.71
C ARG A 215 -11.75 -26.71 -7.08
N ARG A 216 -12.63 -27.26 -6.23
CA ARG A 216 -14.08 -27.35 -6.51
C ARG A 216 -14.77 -25.99 -6.63
N ILE A 217 -14.32 -24.99 -5.88
CA ILE A 217 -14.87 -23.63 -5.98
C ILE A 217 -14.50 -23.03 -7.33
N VAL A 218 -13.23 -23.14 -7.73
CA VAL A 218 -12.70 -22.61 -9.00
C VAL A 218 -13.24 -23.37 -10.22
N ASP A 219 -13.37 -24.70 -10.15
CA ASP A 219 -13.98 -25.54 -11.20
C ASP A 219 -15.45 -25.16 -11.51
N GLN A 220 -16.15 -24.53 -10.56
CA GLN A 220 -17.60 -24.28 -10.60
C GLN A 220 -17.98 -22.81 -10.85
N SER A 221 -17.02 -21.89 -10.81
CA SER A 221 -17.27 -20.45 -10.68
C SER A 221 -16.39 -19.62 -11.62
N GLY A 222 -16.86 -18.42 -12.00
CA GLY A 222 -15.97 -17.41 -12.58
C GLY A 222 -14.98 -16.89 -11.52
N PRO A 223 -13.87 -16.22 -11.90
CA PRO A 223 -12.87 -15.72 -10.95
C PRO A 223 -13.46 -14.88 -9.81
N GLN A 224 -14.47 -14.05 -10.09
CA GLN A 224 -15.10 -13.16 -9.11
C GLN A 224 -15.92 -13.91 -8.07
N ASP A 225 -16.76 -14.86 -8.48
CA ASP A 225 -17.50 -15.72 -7.56
C ASP A 225 -16.55 -16.68 -6.81
N SER A 226 -15.44 -17.08 -7.45
CA SER A 226 -14.40 -17.92 -6.84
C SER A 226 -13.73 -17.23 -5.66
N VAL A 227 -13.19 -16.01 -5.82
CA VAL A 227 -12.56 -15.29 -4.68
C VAL A 227 -13.57 -15.01 -3.56
N TYR A 228 -14.82 -14.72 -3.90
CA TYR A 228 -15.89 -14.54 -2.91
C TYR A 228 -16.13 -15.83 -2.10
N HIS A 229 -16.35 -16.97 -2.77
CA HIS A 229 -16.61 -18.24 -2.08
C HIS A 229 -15.40 -18.82 -1.36
N LEU A 230 -14.17 -18.58 -1.84
CA LEU A 230 -12.92 -18.92 -1.15
C LEU A 230 -12.80 -18.18 0.20
N VAL A 231 -12.91 -16.85 0.17
CA VAL A 231 -12.83 -16.01 1.38
C VAL A 231 -14.03 -16.25 2.31
N GLN A 232 -15.21 -16.53 1.76
CA GLN A 232 -16.38 -16.96 2.54
C GLN A 232 -16.10 -18.27 3.27
N ARG A 233 -15.56 -19.31 2.61
CA ARG A 233 -15.29 -20.61 3.23
C ARG A 233 -14.24 -20.52 4.33
N ALA A 234 -13.16 -19.76 4.14
CA ALA A 234 -12.18 -19.51 5.20
C ALA A 234 -12.81 -18.82 6.43
N ASN A 235 -13.71 -17.86 6.20
CA ASN A 235 -14.48 -17.22 7.27
C ASN A 235 -15.52 -18.15 7.94
N GLU A 236 -16.18 -19.04 7.19
CA GLU A 236 -17.06 -20.09 7.71
C GLU A 236 -16.29 -21.09 8.58
N ASN A 237 -15.07 -21.44 8.18
CA ASN A 237 -14.14 -22.29 8.92
C ASN A 237 -13.45 -21.54 10.09
N GLY A 238 -13.89 -20.30 10.38
CA GLY A 238 -13.65 -19.60 11.63
C GLY A 238 -12.64 -18.44 11.58
N GLY A 239 -12.10 -18.11 10.40
CA GLY A 239 -11.28 -16.93 10.12
C GLY A 239 -10.32 -16.47 11.25
N PRO A 240 -9.41 -17.32 11.76
CA PRO A 240 -8.41 -16.92 12.76
C PRO A 240 -7.44 -15.84 12.28
N ASP A 241 -7.25 -15.71 10.97
CA ASP A 241 -6.26 -14.82 10.38
C ASP A 241 -6.83 -13.96 9.24
N ASN A 242 -6.00 -13.10 8.67
CA ASN A 242 -6.30 -12.37 7.43
C ASN A 242 -6.41 -13.34 6.24
N ILE A 243 -7.27 -13.03 5.27
CA ILE A 243 -7.62 -13.96 4.19
C ILE A 243 -7.58 -13.21 2.85
N THR A 244 -6.57 -13.50 2.04
CA THR A 244 -6.38 -12.84 0.74
C THR A 244 -6.23 -13.86 -0.39
N ALA A 245 -6.89 -13.59 -1.51
CA ALA A 245 -6.90 -14.44 -2.70
C ALA A 245 -6.96 -13.65 -4.00
N ILE A 246 -6.16 -14.05 -4.99
CA ILE A 246 -6.30 -13.69 -6.41
C ILE A 246 -6.65 -14.97 -7.18
N VAL A 247 -7.66 -14.93 -8.05
CA VAL A 247 -7.96 -16.00 -9.02
C VAL A 247 -7.82 -15.42 -10.44
N VAL A 248 -7.06 -16.12 -11.29
CA VAL A 248 -6.83 -15.76 -12.69
C VAL A 248 -7.24 -16.94 -13.58
N SER A 249 -8.34 -16.80 -14.33
CA SER A 249 -8.73 -17.77 -15.36
C SER A 249 -8.07 -17.43 -16.69
N VAL A 250 -7.60 -18.46 -17.39
CA VAL A 250 -6.91 -18.41 -18.67
C VAL A 250 -7.85 -18.98 -19.74
N GLN A 251 -8.11 -18.22 -20.81
CA GLN A 251 -8.99 -18.62 -21.90
C GLN A 251 -8.29 -18.45 -23.24
N GLU A 252 -8.30 -19.45 -24.10
CA GLU A 252 -7.76 -19.31 -25.46
C GLU A 252 -8.71 -18.48 -26.33
N THR A 253 -8.34 -17.22 -26.57
CA THR A 253 -8.93 -16.46 -27.66
C THR A 253 -8.45 -17.07 -28.98
N GLY A 254 -9.34 -17.82 -29.63
CA GLY A 254 -9.11 -18.40 -30.94
C GLY A 254 -8.67 -17.35 -31.96
N TRP A 255 -7.81 -17.75 -32.90
CA TRP A 255 -7.25 -16.85 -33.90
C TRP A 255 -8.33 -16.32 -34.85
N GLU A 256 -8.77 -15.08 -34.63
CA GLU A 256 -9.35 -14.28 -35.71
C GLU A 256 -8.23 -13.88 -36.68
N PRO A 257 -8.27 -14.30 -37.96
CA PRO A 257 -7.37 -13.76 -38.97
C PRO A 257 -7.63 -12.26 -39.11
N PRO A 258 -6.60 -11.38 -39.09
CA PRO A 258 -6.79 -9.94 -39.05
C PRO A 258 -7.58 -9.47 -40.28
N ASN A 259 -8.84 -9.10 -40.03
CA ASN A 259 -9.91 -8.77 -40.98
C ASN A 259 -9.48 -8.73 -42.46
N VAL A 260 -9.39 -9.92 -43.08
CA VAL A 260 -9.18 -10.05 -44.52
C VAL A 260 -10.46 -9.56 -45.20
N ARG A 261 -10.49 -8.25 -45.49
CA ARG A 261 -11.50 -7.60 -46.31
C ARG A 261 -11.48 -8.25 -47.69
N ARG A 262 -12.28 -9.31 -47.86
CA ARG A 262 -12.53 -9.93 -49.16
C ARG A 262 -12.97 -8.80 -50.10
N PRO A 263 -12.28 -8.55 -51.23
CA PRO A 263 -12.66 -7.48 -52.13
C PRO A 263 -14.11 -7.69 -52.57
N VAL A 264 -14.99 -6.72 -52.26
CA VAL A 264 -16.35 -6.73 -52.78
C VAL A 264 -16.25 -6.59 -54.29
N PRO A 265 -16.78 -7.54 -55.10
CA PRO A 265 -16.69 -7.43 -56.56
C PRO A 265 -17.54 -6.26 -57.05
N VAL A 266 -16.90 -5.18 -57.50
CA VAL A 266 -17.58 -4.00 -58.06
C VAL A 266 -17.52 -4.03 -59.58
N GLY A 267 -18.68 -4.17 -60.22
CA GLY A 267 -18.88 -4.05 -61.67
C GLY A 267 -19.10 -5.39 -62.38
N GLY A 268 -20.33 -5.62 -62.87
CA GLY A 268 -20.75 -6.90 -63.48
C GLY A 268 -21.77 -6.85 -64.63
N ARG A 269 -22.31 -5.67 -64.97
CA ARG A 269 -23.25 -5.39 -66.09
C ARG A 269 -24.71 -5.86 -65.88
N GLU A 270 -25.65 -5.03 -66.33
CA GLU A 270 -27.10 -5.16 -66.13
C GLU A 270 -27.83 -5.76 -67.35
N VAL A 271 -28.99 -6.37 -67.09
CA VAL A 271 -30.20 -6.34 -67.94
C VAL A 271 -31.41 -6.31 -67.00
N GLY A 272 -32.38 -5.40 -67.21
CA GLY A 272 -33.57 -5.23 -66.36
C GLY A 272 -34.74 -6.17 -66.71
N GLU A 273 -35.98 -5.95 -66.26
CA GLU A 273 -36.60 -4.82 -65.51
C GLU A 273 -37.74 -5.41 -64.62
N ASP A 274 -38.30 -4.77 -63.58
CA ASP A 274 -38.06 -3.47 -62.93
C ASP A 274 -37.76 -3.73 -61.40
N THR A 275 -38.29 -3.18 -60.31
CA THR A 275 -39.35 -2.19 -59.97
C THR A 275 -38.87 -1.18 -58.91
N ALA A 276 -39.39 0.05 -58.99
CA ALA A 276 -39.49 1.09 -57.92
C ALA A 276 -38.33 1.18 -56.88
N SER A 277 -37.41 2.16 -56.87
CA SER A 277 -37.42 3.57 -57.35
C SER A 277 -38.56 4.42 -56.76
N LEU A 278 -38.39 5.61 -56.17
CA LEU A 278 -37.25 6.54 -55.95
C LEU A 278 -37.33 7.07 -54.48
N GLY A 279 -36.43 7.87 -53.88
CA GLY A 279 -35.17 8.54 -54.29
C GLY A 279 -35.12 9.98 -53.74
N SER A 280 -33.97 10.46 -53.24
CA SER A 280 -33.81 11.84 -52.74
C SER A 280 -33.51 12.84 -53.87
N PRO A 281 -33.98 14.10 -53.73
CA PRO A 281 -33.02 15.22 -53.72
C PRO A 281 -33.41 16.34 -52.71
N GLY A 282 -32.62 17.41 -52.64
CA GLY A 282 -32.85 18.56 -51.74
C GLY A 282 -33.15 19.89 -52.44
N SER A 283 -33.08 20.98 -51.66
CA SER A 283 -33.23 22.42 -52.01
C SER A 283 -34.60 22.92 -52.50
N SER A 284 -35.23 23.76 -51.64
CA SER A 284 -35.85 25.11 -51.84
C SER A 284 -36.56 25.49 -53.16
N PRO A 285 -37.56 26.43 -53.17
CA PRO A 285 -37.79 27.54 -52.22
C PRO A 285 -39.29 27.92 -51.94
N THR A 286 -39.55 29.15 -51.44
CA THR A 286 -40.81 29.96 -51.52
C THR A 286 -41.76 29.96 -50.28
N THR A 287 -42.38 31.04 -49.77
CA THR A 287 -41.96 32.46 -49.50
C THR A 287 -43.10 33.24 -48.75
N VAL A 288 -42.91 33.59 -47.46
CA VAL A 288 -43.63 34.60 -46.59
C VAL A 288 -45.19 34.58 -46.48
N PRO A 289 -45.88 35.40 -45.63
CA PRO A 289 -45.44 36.39 -44.61
C PRO A 289 -45.67 35.94 -43.13
N SER A 290 -45.08 36.54 -42.10
CA SER A 290 -44.78 37.97 -41.84
C SER A 290 -43.43 38.15 -41.09
N ALA A 291 -42.55 39.08 -41.47
CA ALA A 291 -42.34 40.44 -40.92
C ALA A 291 -42.02 40.52 -39.39
N VAL A 292 -41.00 41.28 -38.92
CA VAL A 292 -40.12 42.27 -39.60
C VAL A 292 -38.71 42.35 -38.97
N ILE A 293 -37.79 43.08 -39.61
CA ILE A 293 -36.33 43.19 -39.34
C ILE A 293 -36.02 44.02 -38.07
N GLY A 294 -34.88 43.73 -37.40
CA GLY A 294 -34.25 44.64 -36.44
C GLY A 294 -32.86 44.16 -35.97
N ASP A 295 -31.80 44.78 -36.49
CA ASP A 295 -30.40 44.56 -36.06
C ASP A 295 -29.82 45.87 -35.49
N GLY A 296 -28.91 45.76 -34.52
CA GLY A 296 -27.98 46.80 -34.06
C GLY A 296 -28.52 48.12 -33.44
N SER A 297 -28.02 48.43 -32.24
CA SER A 297 -27.86 49.79 -31.63
C SER A 297 -28.87 50.26 -30.57
N ALA A 298 -28.34 51.08 -29.65
CA ALA A 298 -28.95 51.67 -28.45
C ALA A 298 -29.93 52.86 -28.77
N PRO A 299 -30.65 53.52 -27.82
CA PRO A 299 -30.42 53.56 -26.36
C PRO A 299 -31.67 53.68 -25.41
N SER A 300 -31.38 53.91 -24.12
CA SER A 300 -32.14 54.75 -23.15
C SER A 300 -33.60 54.44 -22.73
N SER A 301 -33.72 54.11 -21.44
CA SER A 301 -34.55 54.84 -20.44
C SER A 301 -36.10 54.74 -20.37
N SER A 302 -36.53 53.87 -19.43
CA SER A 302 -37.34 54.24 -18.23
C SER A 302 -38.89 54.36 -18.27
N MET A 303 -39.50 53.97 -17.12
CA MET A 303 -40.90 54.26 -16.66
C MET A 303 -42.03 53.57 -17.47
N ARG A 304 -43.22 53.17 -16.95
CA ARG A 304 -43.95 53.27 -15.65
C ARG A 304 -45.17 52.28 -15.72
N PHE A 305 -45.97 51.88 -14.69
CA PHE A 305 -46.01 52.08 -13.22
C PHE A 305 -47.00 51.07 -12.54
N SER A 306 -46.88 50.85 -11.22
CA SER A 306 -47.95 50.67 -10.22
C SER A 306 -49.05 49.56 -10.32
N SER A 307 -49.07 48.65 -9.33
CA SER A 307 -50.25 48.36 -8.49
C SER A 307 -49.87 47.71 -7.13
N GLY A 308 -50.67 47.94 -6.08
CA GLY A 308 -50.55 47.34 -4.73
C GLY A 308 -51.89 46.69 -4.31
N PRO A 309 -52.28 46.63 -3.01
CA PRO A 309 -51.70 47.29 -1.82
C PRO A 309 -51.69 46.42 -0.53
N LEU A 310 -51.68 47.09 0.65
CA LEU A 310 -51.80 46.60 2.04
C LEU A 310 -50.48 46.08 2.68
N THR A 311 -50.17 46.25 3.99
CA THR A 311 -50.69 47.12 5.09
C THR A 311 -49.68 47.14 6.26
N HIS A 312 -49.57 48.27 6.99
CA HIS A 312 -49.21 48.46 8.42
C HIS A 312 -47.91 47.82 9.00
N ASP A 313 -47.13 48.47 9.88
CA ASP A 313 -47.14 49.81 10.50
C ASP A 313 -45.69 50.37 10.52
N ASP A 314 -45.42 51.66 10.26
CA ASP A 314 -45.51 52.83 11.18
C ASP A 314 -44.59 52.69 12.43
N ILE A 315 -43.76 53.67 12.86
CA ILE A 315 -43.84 55.15 12.82
C ILE A 315 -42.45 55.81 12.58
N ASP A 316 -42.42 56.85 11.72
CA ASP A 316 -41.83 58.23 11.84
C ASP A 316 -40.54 58.52 12.71
N THR A 317 -39.69 59.56 12.56
CA THR A 317 -39.94 60.96 12.13
C THR A 317 -38.70 61.72 11.56
N ALA A 318 -38.88 62.36 10.39
CA ALA A 318 -38.29 63.62 9.87
C ALA A 318 -36.74 63.86 9.73
N PRO A 319 -36.28 64.89 8.94
CA PRO A 319 -34.92 64.94 8.40
C PRO A 319 -34.04 66.17 8.78
N GLN A 320 -32.79 66.20 8.26
CA GLN A 320 -31.85 67.36 8.24
C GLN A 320 -32.36 68.53 7.36
N PRO A 321 -31.73 69.74 7.34
CA PRO A 321 -30.59 69.96 6.40
C PRO A 321 -29.58 71.13 6.66
N VAL A 322 -28.45 71.12 5.92
CA VAL A 322 -27.43 72.16 5.54
C VAL A 322 -26.95 73.28 6.49
N LEU A 323 -25.61 73.56 6.48
CA LEU A 323 -25.04 74.82 5.95
C LEU A 323 -23.48 74.89 5.85
N ALA A 324 -22.98 74.98 4.61
CA ALA A 324 -21.83 75.83 4.17
C ALA A 324 -20.37 75.57 4.68
N PRO A 325 -19.30 76.16 4.04
CA PRO A 325 -17.98 75.50 3.95
C PRO A 325 -16.72 76.34 4.30
N GLN A 326 -15.53 75.75 4.03
CA GLN A 326 -14.14 76.25 4.17
C GLN A 326 -13.57 76.21 5.61
N ARG A 327 -12.27 75.93 5.86
CA ARG A 327 -11.04 76.02 5.03
C ARG A 327 -10.10 74.81 5.14
N ARG A 328 -9.23 74.66 4.14
CA ARG A 328 -8.11 73.70 4.08
C ARG A 328 -6.99 74.12 5.04
N ASN A 329 -6.52 73.21 5.91
CA ASN A 329 -5.33 73.44 6.75
C ASN A 329 -4.44 72.17 6.78
N ARG A 330 -3.11 72.33 6.91
CA ARG A 330 -2.13 71.25 6.69
C ARG A 330 -1.87 70.41 7.95
N SER A 331 -1.90 69.08 7.77
CA SER A 331 -1.14 68.05 8.52
C SER A 331 -0.95 68.23 10.04
N ARG A 332 -1.88 67.70 10.84
CA ARG A 332 -1.63 67.33 12.26
C ARG A 332 -1.51 65.81 12.51
N LEU A 333 -1.69 64.96 11.49
CA LEU A 333 -1.73 63.49 11.62
C LEU A 333 -0.36 62.78 11.70
N PHE A 334 0.76 63.47 11.45
CA PHE A 334 2.06 62.79 11.35
C PHE A 334 2.53 62.20 12.69
N TYR A 335 2.37 62.95 13.79
CA TYR A 335 2.74 62.52 15.14
C TYR A 335 1.90 61.34 15.68
N PRO A 336 0.55 61.32 15.60
CA PRO A 336 -0.21 60.16 16.05
C PRO A 336 0.05 58.92 15.18
N MET A 337 0.34 59.05 13.88
CA MET A 337 0.74 57.92 13.05
C MET A 337 2.10 57.33 13.50
N LEU A 338 3.08 58.19 13.81
CA LEU A 338 4.39 57.76 14.32
C LEU A 338 4.28 57.09 15.69
N ALA A 339 3.43 57.62 16.57
CA ALA A 339 3.15 57.02 17.89
C ALA A 339 2.49 55.63 17.76
N LEU A 340 1.53 55.47 16.85
CA LEU A 340 0.87 54.18 16.59
C LEU A 340 1.85 53.16 15.97
N LEU A 341 2.73 53.60 15.06
CA LEU A 341 3.80 52.76 14.51
C LEU A 341 4.77 52.30 15.61
N ALA A 342 5.19 53.21 16.51
CA ALA A 342 6.05 52.87 17.64
C ALA A 342 5.37 51.87 18.60
N LEU A 343 4.07 52.02 18.87
CA LEU A 343 3.28 51.09 19.67
C LEU A 343 3.17 49.70 19.01
N LEU A 344 2.98 49.65 17.69
CA LEU A 344 2.92 48.41 16.91
C LEU A 344 4.28 47.70 16.85
N ILE A 345 5.38 48.45 16.72
CA ILE A 345 6.74 47.91 16.86
C ILE A 345 6.97 47.38 18.28
N LEU A 346 6.54 48.11 19.32
CA LEU A 346 6.67 47.65 20.71
C LEU A 346 5.85 46.37 20.96
N ALA A 347 4.67 46.25 20.34
CA ALA A 347 3.83 45.06 20.41
C ALA A 347 4.43 43.87 19.63
N MET A 348 5.04 44.09 18.45
CA MET A 348 5.73 43.03 17.71
C MET A 348 7.05 42.61 18.37
N VAL A 349 7.79 43.54 19.00
CA VAL A 349 9.00 43.22 19.77
C VAL A 349 8.64 42.54 21.08
N GLY A 350 7.65 43.03 21.82
CA GLY A 350 7.17 42.40 23.06
C GLY A 350 6.53 41.03 22.82
N GLY A 351 5.66 40.92 21.81
CA GLY A 351 5.07 39.66 21.37
C GLY A 351 6.11 38.70 20.78
N GLY A 352 7.07 39.21 20.01
CA GLY A 352 8.20 38.45 19.49
C GLY A 352 9.11 37.92 20.59
N ILE A 353 9.43 38.72 21.62
CA ILE A 353 10.16 38.30 22.82
C ILE A 353 9.34 37.28 23.63
N TYR A 354 8.02 37.47 23.77
CA TYR A 354 7.16 36.51 24.49
C TYR A 354 7.08 35.16 23.77
N ILE A 355 6.88 35.16 22.45
CA ILE A 355 6.87 33.95 21.61
C ILE A 355 8.25 33.30 21.58
N PHE A 356 9.33 34.09 21.48
CA PHE A 356 10.71 33.59 21.56
C PHE A 356 11.01 32.99 22.93
N LEU A 357 10.56 33.59 24.03
CA LEU A 357 10.72 33.03 25.37
C LEU A 357 9.87 31.76 25.57
N GLN A 358 8.72 31.63 24.92
CA GLN A 358 7.96 30.37 24.88
C GLN A 358 8.68 29.28 24.05
N PHE A 359 9.03 29.56 22.80
CA PHE A 359 9.74 28.60 21.93
C PHE A 359 11.13 28.21 22.44
N ASN A 360 11.83 29.15 23.07
CA ASN A 360 13.16 28.96 23.66
C ASN A 360 13.09 28.65 25.16
N SER A 361 11.90 28.41 25.74
CA SER A 361 11.73 27.66 26.99
C SER A 361 11.95 26.16 26.71
N GLY A 362 13.13 25.85 26.18
CA GLY A 362 13.57 24.47 25.98
C GLY A 362 13.49 23.73 27.31
N THR A 363 12.73 22.64 27.35
CA THR A 363 12.76 21.70 28.48
C THR A 363 14.21 21.31 28.70
N SER A 364 14.73 21.61 29.91
CA SER A 364 16.14 21.43 30.20
C SER A 364 16.56 19.98 29.93
N VAL A 365 17.85 19.73 29.65
CA VAL A 365 18.34 18.37 29.38
C VAL A 365 17.93 17.41 30.51
N ALA A 366 17.98 17.87 31.75
CA ALA A 366 17.48 17.14 32.92
C ALA A 366 15.98 16.80 32.85
N ALA A 367 15.13 17.70 32.36
CA ALA A 367 13.70 17.44 32.19
C ALA A 367 13.41 16.42 31.07
N GLN A 368 14.09 16.49 29.92
CA GLN A 368 13.91 15.50 28.85
C GLN A 368 14.47 14.12 29.24
N VAL A 369 15.62 14.09 29.93
CA VAL A 369 16.18 12.86 30.53
C VAL A 369 15.21 12.29 31.57
N LYS A 370 14.62 13.12 32.44
CA LYS A 370 13.62 12.67 33.42
C LYS A 370 12.36 12.12 32.75
N ASN A 371 11.82 12.80 31.73
CA ASN A 371 10.65 12.32 31.01
C ASN A 371 10.89 10.93 30.37
N ALA A 372 12.07 10.74 29.75
CA ALA A 372 12.46 9.43 29.22
C ALA A 372 12.57 8.36 30.33
N GLN A 373 13.16 8.72 31.49
CA GLN A 373 13.24 7.84 32.66
C GLN A 373 11.86 7.48 33.25
N ASP A 374 10.95 8.45 33.36
CA ASP A 374 9.59 8.24 33.86
C ASP A 374 8.80 7.31 32.92
N SER A 375 8.79 7.57 31.61
CA SER A 375 8.14 6.70 30.62
C SER A 375 8.75 5.29 30.61
N MET A 376 10.08 5.15 30.63
CA MET A 376 10.72 3.83 30.74
C MET A 376 10.36 3.11 32.05
N SER A 377 10.19 3.84 33.15
CA SER A 377 9.80 3.27 34.45
C SER A 377 8.34 2.79 34.44
N HIS A 378 7.45 3.52 33.77
CA HIS A 378 6.07 3.08 33.57
C HIS A 378 5.99 1.87 32.62
N ALA A 379 6.69 1.92 31.49
CA ALA A 379 6.77 0.80 30.53
C ALA A 379 7.21 -0.50 31.20
N ASN A 380 8.32 -0.49 31.95
CA ASN A 380 8.82 -1.68 32.65
C ASN A 380 7.88 -2.20 33.75
N LYS A 381 6.93 -1.39 34.24
CA LYS A 381 5.90 -1.81 35.20
C LYS A 381 4.70 -2.49 34.52
N VAL A 382 4.37 -2.10 33.28
CA VAL A 382 3.20 -2.65 32.53
C VAL A 382 3.59 -3.67 31.46
N ILE A 383 4.89 -3.90 31.24
CA ILE A 383 5.45 -4.76 30.18
C ILE A 383 4.90 -6.20 30.10
N SER A 384 4.41 -6.74 31.23
CA SER A 384 3.86 -8.10 31.35
C SER A 384 2.34 -8.16 31.50
N THR A 385 1.65 -7.00 31.50
CA THR A 385 0.20 -6.90 31.70
C THR A 385 -0.51 -6.08 30.62
N ASN A 386 0.21 -5.14 30.00
CA ASN A 386 -0.22 -4.37 28.83
C ASN A 386 1.03 -3.97 28.00
N PRO A 387 1.54 -4.87 27.14
CA PRO A 387 2.76 -4.64 26.37
C PRO A 387 2.61 -3.58 25.26
N SER A 388 1.41 -3.31 24.74
CA SER A 388 1.19 -2.22 23.78
C SER A 388 1.26 -0.83 24.44
N ALA A 389 0.77 -0.69 25.68
CA ALA A 389 1.03 0.50 26.49
C ALA A 389 2.54 0.66 26.78
N ALA A 390 3.24 -0.43 27.12
CA ALA A 390 4.69 -0.40 27.32
C ALA A 390 5.44 0.05 26.06
N LEU A 391 5.09 -0.47 24.88
CA LEU A 391 5.69 -0.05 23.60
C LEU A 391 5.43 1.43 23.29
N THR A 392 4.22 1.93 23.60
CA THR A 392 3.87 3.36 23.47
C THR A 392 4.73 4.25 24.37
N ASP A 393 4.93 3.86 25.63
CA ASP A 393 5.79 4.59 26.56
C ASP A 393 7.27 4.57 26.14
N LEU A 394 7.76 3.43 25.63
CA LEU A 394 9.13 3.30 25.13
C LEU A 394 9.35 4.14 23.86
N ALA A 395 8.34 4.27 22.98
CA ALA A 395 8.36 5.19 21.86
C ALA A 395 8.48 6.67 22.31
N ASN A 396 7.72 7.06 23.35
CA ASN A 396 7.80 8.41 23.94
C ASN A 396 9.17 8.70 24.58
N ALA A 397 9.76 7.71 25.24
CA ALA A 397 11.13 7.80 25.74
C ALA A 397 12.15 7.93 24.59
N GLN A 398 12.05 7.12 23.54
CA GLN A 398 12.93 7.18 22.38
C GLN A 398 12.86 8.53 21.66
N LYS A 399 11.64 9.07 21.48
CA LYS A 399 11.42 10.41 20.91
C LYS A 399 12.13 11.50 21.72
N SER A 400 12.09 11.41 23.05
CA SER A 400 12.77 12.35 23.94
C SER A 400 14.29 12.25 23.83
N LEU A 401 14.85 11.03 23.79
CA LEU A 401 16.30 10.83 23.64
C LEU A 401 16.84 11.28 22.26
N ARG A 402 16.12 10.97 21.16
CA ARG A 402 16.46 11.48 19.81
C ARG A 402 16.41 13.02 19.76
N THR A 403 15.47 13.64 20.46
CA THR A 403 15.36 15.13 20.51
C THR A 403 16.59 15.76 21.15
N LEU A 404 17.14 15.16 22.22
CA LEU A 404 18.38 15.60 22.86
C LEU A 404 19.60 15.47 21.93
N GLN A 405 19.71 14.35 21.21
CA GLN A 405 20.83 14.09 20.30
C GLN A 405 20.87 15.04 19.10
N GLN A 406 19.71 15.48 18.60
CA GLN A 406 19.61 16.32 17.40
C GLN A 406 19.71 17.82 17.69
N ASN A 407 19.21 18.29 18.84
CA ASN A 407 18.97 19.72 19.08
C ASN A 407 19.77 20.30 20.26
N THR A 408 20.74 19.59 20.85
CA THR A 408 21.46 20.08 22.03
C THR A 408 22.91 19.62 22.09
N THR A 409 23.82 20.54 22.40
CA THR A 409 25.22 20.21 22.76
C THR A 409 25.24 19.68 24.20
N LEU A 410 25.43 18.36 24.35
CA LEU A 410 25.46 17.68 25.64
C LEU A 410 26.85 17.75 26.29
N THR A 411 26.93 17.70 27.63
CA THR A 411 28.19 17.47 28.34
C THR A 411 28.59 15.99 28.32
N ASN A 412 29.85 15.67 28.64
CA ASN A 412 30.34 14.29 28.70
C ASN A 412 29.47 13.41 29.63
N ASP A 413 29.12 13.91 30.82
CA ASP A 413 28.27 13.19 31.79
C ASP A 413 26.84 12.98 31.26
N GLN A 414 26.33 13.95 30.50
CA GLN A 414 25.01 13.85 29.84
C GLN A 414 25.05 12.83 28.69
N HIS A 415 26.10 12.81 27.87
CA HIS A 415 26.32 11.77 26.86
C HIS A 415 26.37 10.37 27.49
N THR A 416 27.13 10.19 28.58
CA THR A 416 27.17 8.94 29.33
C THR A 416 25.79 8.57 29.90
N THR A 417 25.03 9.54 30.39
CA THR A 417 23.67 9.32 30.92
C THR A 417 22.69 8.90 29.83
N VAL A 418 22.70 9.58 28.67
CA VAL A 418 21.85 9.26 27.52
C VAL A 418 22.18 7.87 26.97
N SER A 419 23.45 7.55 26.74
CA SER A 419 23.87 6.23 26.23
C SER A 419 23.47 5.08 27.17
N ASN A 420 23.59 5.28 28.49
CA ASN A 420 23.10 4.31 29.49
C ASN A 420 21.56 4.15 29.48
N LEU A 421 20.81 5.18 29.09
CA LEU A 421 19.37 5.09 28.92
C LEU A 421 18.99 4.41 27.60
N GLU A 422 19.73 4.64 26.51
CA GLU A 422 19.52 3.97 25.22
C GLU A 422 19.77 2.45 25.32
N GLY A 423 20.81 2.02 26.03
CA GLY A 423 21.05 0.59 26.30
C GLY A 423 19.94 -0.07 27.11
N LYS A 424 19.39 0.64 28.12
CA LYS A 424 18.23 0.18 28.89
C LYS A 424 16.95 0.17 28.05
N LEU A 425 16.72 1.21 27.26
CA LEU A 425 15.57 1.37 26.36
C LEU A 425 15.52 0.22 25.35
N THR A 426 16.65 -0.09 24.71
CA THR A 426 16.78 -1.21 23.76
C THR A 426 16.36 -2.53 24.41
N ARG A 427 16.83 -2.81 25.64
CA ARG A 427 16.48 -4.02 26.38
C ARG A 427 15.01 -4.05 26.80
N SER A 428 14.44 -2.93 27.23
CA SER A 428 13.01 -2.82 27.54
C SER A 428 12.13 -2.98 26.29
N VAL A 429 12.54 -2.46 25.13
CA VAL A 429 11.84 -2.66 23.84
C VAL A 429 11.88 -4.13 23.43
N GLN A 430 13.05 -4.79 23.49
CA GLN A 430 13.17 -6.23 23.23
C GLN A 430 12.25 -7.07 24.14
N MET A 431 12.21 -6.76 25.43
CA MET A 431 11.30 -7.42 26.37
C MET A 431 9.82 -7.11 26.09
N ALA A 432 9.48 -5.88 25.66
CA ALA A 432 8.11 -5.49 25.36
C ALA A 432 7.59 -6.15 24.08
N ILE A 433 8.42 -6.23 23.02
CA ILE A 433 8.12 -6.99 21.80
C ILE A 433 7.94 -8.48 22.13
N ALA A 434 8.83 -9.07 22.93
CA ALA A 434 8.73 -10.48 23.31
C ALA A 434 7.41 -10.79 24.06
N ASN A 435 7.01 -9.95 25.03
CA ASN A 435 5.73 -10.11 25.74
C ASN A 435 4.53 -9.82 24.82
N TYR A 436 4.62 -8.83 23.93
CA TYR A 436 3.58 -8.53 22.94
C TYR A 436 3.33 -9.73 22.01
N ASN A 437 4.38 -10.31 21.44
CA ASN A 437 4.24 -11.43 20.51
C ASN A 437 3.65 -12.67 21.20
N ILE A 438 4.06 -12.95 22.45
CA ILE A 438 3.48 -14.03 23.27
C ILE A 438 1.99 -13.78 23.55
N GLN A 439 1.61 -12.55 23.93
CA GLN A 439 0.22 -12.23 24.28
C GLN A 439 -0.70 -12.20 23.04
N SER A 440 -0.23 -11.64 21.93
CA SER A 440 -0.99 -11.52 20.68
C SER A 440 -0.96 -12.81 19.84
N SER A 441 -0.27 -13.87 20.29
CA SER A 441 -0.03 -15.12 19.54
C SER A 441 0.66 -14.92 18.18
N ILE A 442 1.42 -13.84 18.02
CA ILE A 442 2.14 -13.52 16.78
C ILE A 442 3.35 -14.46 16.64
N THR A 443 3.49 -15.11 15.49
CA THR A 443 4.63 -15.96 15.17
C THR A 443 5.94 -15.22 15.42
N LEU A 444 6.79 -15.77 16.29
CA LEU A 444 8.15 -15.30 16.46
C LEU A 444 8.98 -15.72 15.24
N LEU A 445 9.11 -14.80 14.29
CA LEU A 445 10.20 -14.77 13.32
C LEU A 445 11.53 -15.07 14.02
N CYS A 446 12.28 -16.02 13.45
CA CYS A 446 13.59 -16.56 13.83
C CYS A 446 14.15 -16.15 15.21
N PRO A 447 14.41 -17.09 16.15
CA PRO A 447 15.01 -16.73 17.44
C PRO A 447 16.30 -15.96 17.21
N PHE A 448 16.36 -14.74 17.77
CA PHE A 448 17.42 -13.74 17.54
C PHE A 448 18.72 -14.10 18.28
N ASN A 449 19.16 -15.36 18.14
CA ASN A 449 20.36 -15.95 18.70
C ASN A 449 21.60 -15.46 17.93
N ALA A 450 21.80 -14.13 17.95
CA ALA A 450 23.11 -13.54 17.77
C ALA A 450 23.98 -13.96 18.97
N THR A 451 24.54 -15.17 18.91
CA THR A 451 25.57 -15.64 19.83
C THR A 451 26.83 -14.81 19.57
N THR A 452 26.91 -13.67 20.23
CA THR A 452 28.06 -12.76 20.23
C THR A 452 29.23 -13.40 20.98
N ASN A 453 29.82 -14.42 20.35
CA ASN A 453 31.11 -14.97 20.74
C ASN A 453 32.14 -13.86 20.55
N ALA A 454 32.51 -13.20 21.64
CA ALA A 454 33.54 -12.18 21.66
C ALA A 454 34.90 -12.85 21.41
N ILE A 455 35.27 -12.97 20.13
CA ILE A 455 36.62 -13.37 19.73
C ILE A 455 37.55 -12.21 20.11
N ASN A 456 38.20 -12.37 21.26
CA ASN A 456 39.21 -11.44 21.75
C ASN A 456 40.54 -11.68 21.02
N ASP A 457 40.58 -11.34 19.73
CA ASP A 457 41.82 -11.27 18.96
C ASP A 457 42.52 -9.93 19.24
N GLY A 458 43.81 -10.02 19.58
CA GLY A 458 44.62 -8.90 20.02
C GLY A 458 45.31 -8.12 18.90
N THR A 459 44.69 -7.97 17.72
CA THR A 459 45.34 -7.34 16.56
C THR A 459 44.48 -6.26 15.89
N THR A 460 44.99 -5.02 15.87
CA THR A 460 44.34 -3.88 15.23
C THR A 460 44.55 -3.90 13.70
N GLY A 461 43.53 -4.19 12.88
CA GLY A 461 43.67 -3.94 11.44
C GLY A 461 42.66 -4.53 10.44
N THR A 462 41.45 -3.95 10.36
CA THR A 462 40.64 -3.79 9.11
C THR A 462 40.11 -5.01 8.31
N GLN A 463 38.83 -4.90 7.91
CA GLN A 463 38.11 -5.68 6.87
C GLN A 463 37.85 -7.17 7.13
N ALA A 464 36.61 -7.47 7.55
CA ALA A 464 36.07 -8.82 7.52
C ALA A 464 35.76 -9.28 6.08
N LYS A 465 36.27 -10.45 5.70
CA LYS A 465 35.75 -11.25 4.57
C LYS A 465 34.97 -12.44 5.12
N THR A 466 33.67 -12.48 4.87
CA THR A 466 32.85 -13.66 5.18
C THR A 466 33.21 -14.80 4.24
N ILE A 467 33.65 -15.93 4.80
CA ILE A 467 33.77 -17.20 4.06
C ILE A 467 32.64 -18.10 4.57
N VAL A 468 31.73 -18.48 3.66
CA VAL A 468 30.70 -19.48 3.93
C VAL A 468 31.36 -20.86 3.96
N GLN A 469 31.09 -21.66 4.99
CA GLN A 469 31.27 -23.11 4.92
C GLN A 469 29.91 -23.79 5.03
N VAL A 470 29.55 -24.49 3.96
CA VAL A 470 28.42 -25.44 3.91
C VAL A 470 28.85 -26.73 4.60
N LYS A 471 28.00 -27.30 5.46
CA LYS A 471 28.01 -28.72 5.79
C LYS A 471 26.67 -29.21 6.31
#